data_AF-A0A812G741-F1
#
_entry.id   AF-A0A812G741-F1
#
_cell.length_a   1.000
_cell.length_b   1.000
_cell.length_c   1.000
_cell.angle_alpha   90.00
_cell.angle_beta   90.00
_cell.angle_gamma   90.00
#
_symmetry.space_group_name_H-M   'P 1'
#
loop_
_entity.id
_entity.type
_entity.pdbx_description
1 polymer ?
#
loop_
_entity_poly.entity_id
_entity_poly.type
_entity_poly.pdbx_seq_one_letter_code
_entity_poly.pdbx_strand_id
1 'polypeptide(L)'
;MGKPAATLTSMHICPKVTAKVPHVGGPVVVGSPNVKIGGLPAARKGDRLICVGPPDSISKGSGSVFINGKSAARMGDSTSHGGKIVIGNPTVLIGDKYRADKQQPPKTFHEAKQRLVEAKPYVDAAREGGAALPGSAYSTADKREIVQKGLNEPLLFRIIESEYNEDDGYIGYKPEGVTKLKYWTTTFTQAEHGDTDPEAICNAVGIEYKPDCEYTILLIDHQKANEIGDMHSFIPTYERMSEFTESELSTEFEDSRDLIAPCMTPEFSRYYEQVKVSAEEEGIKLKKQEDFIEYCQVLGFTPSQTDTLDVRHQIEQGLGANEHFLGNGLTKDINVEYEATPFGCIDDNEEYGPPETFTWDKNPQTLGTLEKAGAIKRINIGKGEKNEAI
;
A
#
# COMPACT_ATOMS: atom_id res chain seq x y z
N MET A 1 7.05 -11.45 -14.78
CA MET A 1 7.25 -10.13 -15.40
C MET A 1 6.28 -9.92 -16.55
N GLY A 2 5.89 -8.67 -16.77
CA GLY A 2 5.21 -8.24 -17.99
C GLY A 2 6.07 -8.52 -19.22
N LYS A 3 5.44 -8.79 -20.35
CA LYS A 3 6.12 -8.96 -21.65
C LYS A 3 5.55 -7.96 -22.65
N PRO A 4 6.36 -7.43 -23.58
CA PRO A 4 5.89 -6.57 -24.65
C PRO A 4 4.62 -7.10 -25.32
N ALA A 5 3.57 -6.28 -25.34
CA ALA A 5 2.28 -6.64 -25.89
C ALA A 5 2.38 -6.89 -27.40
N ALA A 6 1.84 -8.00 -27.88
CA ALA A 6 1.77 -8.23 -29.32
C ALA A 6 0.62 -7.41 -29.92
N THR A 7 0.84 -6.90 -31.12
CA THR A 7 -0.15 -6.11 -31.87
C THR A 7 -0.28 -6.66 -33.29
N LEU A 8 -1.24 -6.14 -34.04
CA LEU A 8 -1.27 -6.31 -35.49
C LEU A 8 0.12 -5.95 -36.04
N THR A 9 0.64 -6.76 -36.96
CA THR A 9 2.00 -6.69 -37.53
C THR A 9 3.15 -7.26 -36.68
N SER A 10 2.93 -7.63 -35.42
CA SER A 10 3.93 -8.37 -34.62
C SER A 10 4.37 -9.65 -35.35
N MET A 11 5.68 -9.86 -35.50
CA MET A 11 6.23 -10.99 -36.23
C MET A 11 6.31 -12.24 -35.35
N HIS A 12 6.17 -13.42 -35.96
CA HIS A 12 6.50 -14.70 -35.33
C HIS A 12 7.59 -15.44 -36.10
N ILE A 13 8.24 -16.39 -35.44
CA ILE A 13 9.10 -17.41 -36.07
C ILE A 13 8.37 -18.75 -36.06
N CYS A 14 8.48 -19.53 -37.14
CA CYS A 14 7.79 -20.81 -37.29
C CYS A 14 8.80 -21.95 -37.51
N PRO A 15 8.89 -22.95 -36.61
CA PRO A 15 9.83 -24.07 -36.74
C PRO A 15 9.26 -25.24 -37.56
N LYS A 16 7.99 -25.17 -37.97
CA LYS A 16 7.30 -26.29 -38.61
C LYS A 16 7.85 -26.54 -40.01
N VAL A 17 7.85 -27.79 -40.43
CA VAL A 17 8.22 -28.23 -41.78
C VAL A 17 7.04 -29.01 -42.34
N THR A 18 6.62 -28.67 -43.56
CA THR A 18 5.64 -29.46 -44.30
C THR A 18 6.37 -30.20 -45.42
N ALA A 19 6.38 -31.52 -45.36
CA ALA A 19 7.22 -32.38 -46.19
C ALA A 19 8.71 -32.00 -46.13
N LYS A 20 9.23 -31.31 -47.15
CA LYS A 20 10.63 -30.84 -47.22
C LYS A 20 10.75 -29.32 -47.23
N VAL A 21 9.65 -28.59 -47.09
CA VAL A 21 9.62 -27.12 -47.14
C VAL A 21 9.50 -26.56 -45.72
N PRO A 22 10.54 -25.88 -45.20
CA PRO A 22 10.45 -25.17 -43.94
C PRO A 22 9.43 -24.05 -44.03
N HIS A 23 8.63 -23.90 -42.98
CA HIS A 23 7.80 -22.72 -42.83
C HIS A 23 8.66 -21.49 -42.54
N VAL A 24 8.17 -20.33 -42.92
CA VAL A 24 8.74 -19.03 -42.52
C VAL A 24 7.66 -18.25 -41.80
N GLY A 25 7.97 -17.77 -40.60
CA GLY A 25 7.04 -16.99 -39.82
C GLY A 25 6.79 -15.60 -40.42
N GLY A 26 5.64 -15.02 -40.09
CA GLY A 26 5.17 -13.74 -40.62
C GLY A 26 4.32 -12.96 -39.61
N PRO A 27 3.69 -11.86 -40.01
CA PRO A 27 3.01 -10.96 -39.10
C PRO A 27 1.68 -11.52 -38.57
N VAL A 28 1.26 -11.04 -37.39
CA VAL A 28 -0.13 -11.05 -36.95
C VAL A 28 -0.97 -10.21 -37.90
N VAL A 29 -2.07 -10.78 -38.42
CA VAL A 29 -2.95 -10.13 -39.41
C VAL A 29 -4.38 -9.94 -38.95
N VAL A 30 -4.72 -10.41 -37.74
CA VAL A 30 -5.99 -10.14 -37.08
C VAL A 30 -5.67 -9.67 -35.67
N GLY A 31 -6.42 -8.67 -35.17
CA GLY A 31 -6.30 -8.17 -33.81
C GLY A 31 -7.66 -7.78 -33.25
N SER A 32 -7.64 -7.06 -32.14
CA SER A 32 -8.84 -6.48 -31.52
C SER A 32 -9.53 -5.49 -32.46
N PRO A 33 -10.88 -5.51 -32.56
CA PRO A 33 -11.61 -4.54 -33.38
C PRO A 33 -11.58 -3.12 -32.79
N ASN A 34 -11.30 -2.97 -31.50
CA ASN A 34 -11.47 -1.69 -30.79
C ASN A 34 -10.37 -1.36 -29.76
N VAL A 35 -9.56 -2.33 -29.32
CA VAL A 35 -8.45 -2.08 -28.39
C VAL A 35 -7.17 -1.92 -29.18
N LYS A 36 -6.51 -0.76 -29.00
CA LYS A 36 -5.25 -0.42 -29.66
C LYS A 36 -4.13 -0.32 -28.64
N ILE A 37 -2.94 -0.75 -29.02
CA ILE A 37 -1.69 -0.68 -28.25
C ILE A 37 -0.64 -0.05 -29.16
N GLY A 38 -0.07 1.09 -28.75
CA GLY A 38 0.80 1.89 -29.62
C GLY A 38 0.16 2.26 -30.96
N GLY A 39 -1.15 2.53 -30.96
CA GLY A 39 -1.91 2.85 -32.17
C GLY A 39 -2.33 1.67 -33.05
N LEU A 40 -1.82 0.45 -32.79
CA LEU A 40 -2.13 -0.75 -33.57
C LEU A 40 -3.12 -1.68 -32.84
N PRO A 41 -4.02 -2.38 -33.53
CA PRO A 41 -4.92 -3.35 -32.91
C PRO A 41 -4.18 -4.38 -32.04
N ALA A 42 -4.63 -4.59 -30.80
CA ALA A 42 -3.99 -5.54 -29.89
C ALA A 42 -4.18 -6.99 -30.34
N ALA A 43 -3.13 -7.81 -30.32
CA ALA A 43 -3.21 -9.22 -30.68
C ALA A 43 -3.68 -10.08 -29.50
N ARG A 44 -4.40 -11.17 -29.77
CA ARG A 44 -5.01 -12.06 -28.77
C ARG A 44 -4.82 -13.52 -29.14
N LYS A 45 -4.98 -14.41 -28.16
CA LYS A 45 -5.06 -15.86 -28.40
C LYS A 45 -6.13 -16.18 -29.46
N GLY A 46 -5.75 -16.98 -30.44
CA GLY A 46 -6.58 -17.37 -31.58
C GLY A 46 -6.57 -16.39 -32.75
N ASP A 47 -5.95 -15.21 -32.62
CA ASP A 47 -5.79 -14.31 -33.76
C ASP A 47 -4.81 -14.92 -34.80
N ARG A 48 -5.06 -14.62 -36.08
CA ARG A 48 -4.40 -15.27 -37.22
C ARG A 48 -3.06 -14.62 -37.56
N LEU A 49 -2.11 -15.46 -37.97
CA LEU A 49 -0.76 -15.09 -38.42
C LEU A 49 -0.55 -15.53 -39.88
N ILE A 50 0.26 -14.78 -40.63
CA ILE A 50 0.76 -15.22 -41.93
C ILE A 50 1.97 -16.11 -41.73
N CYS A 51 2.03 -17.22 -42.47
CA CYS A 51 3.16 -18.13 -42.49
C CYS A 51 3.40 -18.58 -43.94
N VAL A 52 4.66 -18.82 -44.32
CA VAL A 52 4.99 -19.44 -45.61
C VAL A 52 4.71 -20.94 -45.48
N GLY A 53 3.42 -21.27 -45.59
CA GLY A 53 2.76 -22.53 -45.27
C GLY A 53 1.26 -22.26 -45.09
N PRO A 54 0.47 -23.18 -44.51
CA PRO A 54 -0.87 -22.85 -44.05
C PRO A 54 -0.84 -21.66 -43.06
N PRO A 55 -1.90 -20.83 -42.97
CA PRO A 55 -1.99 -19.80 -41.94
C PRO A 55 -1.81 -20.38 -40.53
N ASP A 56 -1.11 -19.66 -39.67
CA ASP A 56 -0.92 -20.03 -38.27
C ASP A 56 -1.86 -19.20 -37.37
N SER A 57 -1.92 -19.53 -36.09
CA SER A 57 -2.68 -18.80 -35.08
C SER A 57 -1.93 -18.73 -33.77
N ILE A 58 -2.18 -17.68 -33.00
CA ILE A 58 -1.62 -17.53 -31.66
C ILE A 58 -2.24 -18.58 -30.73
N SER A 59 -1.44 -19.49 -30.16
CA SER A 59 -1.92 -20.59 -29.33
C SER A 59 -1.85 -20.31 -27.82
N LYS A 60 -0.99 -19.37 -27.41
CA LYS A 60 -0.84 -18.93 -26.01
C LYS A 60 -0.98 -17.42 -25.91
N GLY A 61 -1.48 -16.94 -24.77
CA GLY A 61 -1.55 -15.52 -24.41
C GLY A 61 -1.33 -15.37 -22.90
N SER A 62 -1.68 -14.19 -22.39
CA SER A 62 -1.72 -13.91 -20.96
C SER A 62 -2.75 -14.77 -20.22
N GLY A 63 -2.43 -15.17 -19.00
CA GLY A 63 -3.31 -15.85 -18.05
C GLY A 63 -4.19 -14.90 -17.23
N SER A 64 -3.82 -13.61 -17.12
CA SER A 64 -4.53 -12.62 -16.30
C SER A 64 -5.12 -11.46 -17.10
N VAL A 65 -4.58 -11.13 -18.27
CA VAL A 65 -5.04 -10.00 -19.09
C VAL A 65 -5.82 -10.50 -20.29
N PHE A 66 -7.07 -10.04 -20.39
CA PHE A 66 -8.00 -10.41 -21.46
C PHE A 66 -8.40 -9.17 -22.27
N ILE A 67 -8.36 -9.29 -23.60
CA ILE A 67 -8.81 -8.27 -24.53
C ILE A 67 -9.95 -8.87 -25.35
N ASN A 68 -11.13 -8.26 -25.28
CA ASN A 68 -12.37 -8.78 -25.85
C ASN A 68 -12.65 -10.25 -25.46
N GLY A 69 -12.45 -10.59 -24.18
CA GLY A 69 -12.70 -11.93 -23.66
C GLY A 69 -11.68 -13.00 -24.10
N LYS A 70 -10.61 -12.62 -24.80
CA LYS A 70 -9.52 -13.54 -25.20
C LYS A 70 -8.22 -13.12 -24.52
N SER A 71 -7.41 -14.08 -24.09
CA SER A 71 -6.08 -13.83 -23.54
C SER A 71 -5.25 -12.92 -24.46
N ALA A 72 -4.72 -11.81 -23.93
CA ALA A 72 -3.89 -10.89 -24.70
C ALA A 72 -2.56 -11.55 -25.10
N ALA A 73 -2.14 -11.41 -26.35
CA ALA A 73 -0.91 -12.02 -26.85
C ALA A 73 0.31 -11.14 -26.59
N ARG A 74 1.48 -11.75 -26.42
CA ARG A 74 2.72 -11.07 -26.04
C ARG A 74 3.92 -11.62 -26.79
N MET A 75 5.01 -10.87 -26.78
CA MET A 75 6.30 -11.39 -27.20
C MET A 75 6.64 -12.69 -26.43
N GLY A 76 7.06 -13.71 -27.15
CA GLY A 76 7.40 -15.03 -26.64
C GLY A 76 6.23 -15.99 -26.45
N ASP A 77 4.98 -15.55 -26.67
CA ASP A 77 3.83 -16.46 -26.64
C ASP A 77 3.84 -17.39 -27.86
N SER A 78 3.40 -18.64 -27.63
CA SER A 78 3.43 -19.71 -28.62
C SER A 78 2.37 -19.53 -29.72
N THR A 79 2.65 -20.13 -30.86
CA THR A 79 1.77 -20.26 -32.03
C THR A 79 1.37 -21.73 -32.23
N SER A 80 0.34 -21.99 -33.03
CA SER A 80 -0.16 -23.36 -33.25
C SER A 80 0.81 -24.22 -34.06
N HIS A 81 1.72 -23.62 -34.84
CA HIS A 81 2.80 -24.35 -35.48
C HIS A 81 4.03 -24.59 -34.59
N GLY A 82 3.93 -24.33 -33.28
CA GLY A 82 5.02 -24.52 -32.32
C GLY A 82 6.06 -23.39 -32.33
N GLY A 83 5.82 -22.33 -33.11
CA GLY A 83 6.62 -21.12 -33.16
C GLY A 83 6.31 -20.14 -32.03
N LYS A 84 6.93 -18.96 -32.07
CA LYS A 84 6.75 -17.89 -31.07
C LYS A 84 6.66 -16.52 -31.70
N ILE A 85 5.88 -15.63 -31.09
CA ILE A 85 5.90 -14.20 -31.41
C ILE A 85 7.25 -13.62 -30.96
N VAL A 86 7.91 -12.83 -31.80
CA VAL A 86 9.27 -12.29 -31.55
C VAL A 86 9.32 -10.76 -31.51
N ILE A 87 8.22 -10.08 -31.83
CA ILE A 87 8.11 -8.62 -31.74
C ILE A 87 6.86 -8.24 -30.94
N GLY A 88 7.01 -7.34 -29.98
CA GLY A 88 5.91 -6.70 -29.26
C GLY A 88 6.14 -5.20 -29.11
N ASN A 89 5.12 -4.49 -28.66
CA ASN A 89 5.21 -3.08 -28.33
C ASN A 89 6.06 -2.93 -27.05
N PRO A 90 7.19 -2.19 -27.11
CA PRO A 90 8.12 -2.10 -25.99
C PRO A 90 7.60 -1.25 -24.82
N THR A 91 6.62 -0.36 -25.05
CA THR A 91 6.10 0.56 -24.03
C THR A 91 4.85 0.04 -23.34
N VAL A 92 4.25 -1.05 -23.83
CA VAL A 92 3.07 -1.68 -23.21
C VAL A 92 3.41 -3.11 -22.85
N LEU A 93 3.60 -3.36 -21.55
CA LEU A 93 3.92 -4.68 -21.02
C LEU A 93 2.66 -5.36 -20.48
N ILE A 94 2.37 -6.56 -20.99
CA ILE A 94 1.25 -7.39 -20.53
C ILE A 94 1.83 -8.57 -19.75
N GLY A 95 1.42 -8.78 -18.49
CA GLY A 95 2.05 -9.75 -17.60
C GLY A 95 1.06 -10.62 -16.83
N ASP A 96 1.40 -11.90 -16.68
CA ASP A 96 0.67 -12.87 -15.83
C ASP A 96 1.10 -12.82 -14.37
N LYS A 97 1.97 -11.86 -14.06
CA LYS A 97 2.79 -11.90 -12.87
C LYS A 97 2.93 -10.52 -12.22
N TYR A 98 2.07 -9.57 -12.54
CA TYR A 98 1.68 -8.72 -11.44
C TYR A 98 1.12 -9.65 -10.36
N ARG A 99 1.58 -9.58 -9.11
CA ARG A 99 0.96 -10.35 -8.00
C ARG A 99 -0.42 -9.75 -7.73
N ALA A 100 -1.33 -9.89 -8.68
CA ALA A 100 -2.73 -9.48 -8.59
C ALA A 100 -3.52 -10.41 -7.67
N ASP A 101 -2.97 -11.59 -7.36
CA ASP A 101 -3.61 -12.55 -6.48
C ASP A 101 -3.25 -12.25 -5.02
N LYS A 102 -4.27 -11.92 -4.23
CA LYS A 102 -4.20 -11.79 -2.76
C LYS A 102 -3.58 -13.06 -2.18
N GLN A 103 -2.42 -12.92 -1.54
CA GLN A 103 -1.76 -14.05 -0.88
C GLN A 103 -2.22 -14.16 0.56
N GLN A 104 -2.23 -15.39 1.09
CA GLN A 104 -2.35 -15.57 2.53
C GLN A 104 -1.21 -14.83 3.24
N PRO A 105 -1.43 -14.23 4.41
CA PRO A 105 -0.39 -13.56 5.17
C PRO A 105 0.83 -14.48 5.40
N PRO A 106 2.07 -14.01 5.22
CA PRO A 106 3.25 -14.80 5.54
C PRO A 106 3.31 -15.06 7.04
N LYS A 107 3.76 -16.25 7.44
CA LYS A 107 3.86 -16.65 8.85
C LYS A 107 5.23 -16.42 9.45
N THR A 108 6.23 -16.18 8.62
CA THR A 108 7.63 -16.04 9.05
C THR A 108 8.32 -14.89 8.35
N PHE A 109 9.35 -14.32 8.99
CA PHE A 109 10.19 -13.32 8.36
C PHE A 109 10.90 -13.83 7.10
N HIS A 110 11.18 -15.14 7.03
CA HIS A 110 11.79 -15.74 5.84
C HIS A 110 10.84 -15.69 4.63
N GLU A 111 9.58 -16.09 4.82
CA GLU A 111 8.54 -15.99 3.78
C GLU A 111 8.31 -14.53 3.37
N ALA A 112 8.17 -13.63 4.34
CA ALA A 112 7.99 -12.21 4.07
C ALA A 112 9.15 -11.64 3.24
N LYS A 113 10.41 -11.89 3.63
CA LYS A 113 11.59 -11.45 2.88
C LYS A 113 11.64 -12.05 1.48
N GLN A 114 11.30 -13.33 1.32
CA GLN A 114 11.24 -13.96 0.00
C GLN A 114 10.21 -13.27 -0.89
N ARG A 115 9.04 -12.90 -0.35
CA ARG A 115 8.00 -12.18 -1.11
C ARG A 115 8.46 -10.81 -1.60
N LEU A 116 9.19 -10.05 -0.77
CA LEU A 116 9.79 -8.78 -1.20
C LEU A 116 10.79 -9.00 -2.35
N VAL A 117 11.66 -10.01 -2.25
CA VAL A 117 12.61 -10.37 -3.34
C VAL A 117 11.87 -10.80 -4.61
N GLU A 118 10.77 -11.53 -4.49
CA GLU A 118 9.95 -11.94 -5.63
C GLU A 118 9.21 -10.78 -6.29
N ALA A 119 8.95 -9.70 -5.56
CA ALA A 119 8.31 -8.49 -6.06
C ALA A 119 9.30 -7.56 -6.80
N LYS A 120 10.58 -7.55 -6.42
CA LYS A 120 11.65 -6.73 -7.02
C LYS A 120 11.67 -6.65 -8.56
N PRO A 121 11.59 -7.76 -9.32
CA PRO A 121 11.60 -7.69 -10.78
C PRO A 121 10.41 -6.96 -11.41
N TYR A 122 9.34 -6.68 -10.66
CA TYR A 122 8.20 -5.90 -11.15
C TYR A 122 8.41 -4.41 -10.96
N VAL A 123 8.94 -3.98 -9.81
CA VAL A 123 9.33 -2.58 -9.62
C VAL A 123 10.46 -2.21 -10.57
N ASP A 124 11.51 -3.03 -10.67
CA ASP A 124 12.63 -2.79 -11.59
C ASP A 124 12.11 -2.63 -13.04
N ALA A 125 11.21 -3.52 -13.48
CA ALA A 125 10.61 -3.43 -14.81
C ALA A 125 9.68 -2.21 -14.99
N ALA A 126 9.01 -1.75 -13.93
CA ALA A 126 8.20 -0.54 -13.97
C ALA A 126 9.08 0.71 -14.13
N ARG A 127 10.16 0.79 -13.35
CA ARG A 127 11.17 1.86 -13.43
C ARG A 127 11.82 1.92 -14.80
N GLU A 128 12.37 0.81 -15.29
CA GLU A 128 13.01 0.72 -16.61
C GLU A 128 12.06 1.09 -17.76
N GLY A 129 10.78 0.77 -17.61
CA GLY A 129 9.74 1.04 -18.60
C GLY A 129 9.09 2.42 -18.50
N GLY A 130 9.40 3.21 -17.46
CA GLY A 130 8.68 4.45 -17.14
C GLY A 130 7.19 4.23 -16.83
N ALA A 131 6.82 3.04 -16.37
CA ALA A 131 5.46 2.69 -15.97
C ALA A 131 5.20 3.08 -14.52
N ALA A 132 3.92 3.18 -14.14
CA ALA A 132 3.55 3.32 -12.74
C ALA A 132 4.07 2.15 -11.90
N LEU A 133 4.49 2.45 -10.68
CA LEU A 133 4.88 1.44 -9.71
C LEU A 133 3.71 0.49 -9.41
N PRO A 134 4.00 -0.76 -9.00
CA PRO A 134 2.98 -1.63 -8.46
C PRO A 134 2.20 -0.94 -7.33
N GLY A 135 0.87 -1.01 -7.35
CA GLY A 135 -0.04 -0.79 -6.22
C GLY A 135 -0.59 -2.07 -5.57
N SER A 136 -1.45 -1.89 -4.57
CA SER A 136 -2.02 -3.00 -3.80
C SER A 136 -2.92 -3.93 -4.63
N ALA A 137 -2.90 -5.22 -4.30
CA ALA A 137 -3.83 -6.21 -4.86
C ALA A 137 -5.21 -6.21 -4.17
N TYR A 138 -5.38 -5.40 -3.12
CA TYR A 138 -6.58 -5.34 -2.30
C TYR A 138 -7.50 -4.21 -2.76
N SER A 139 -8.72 -4.56 -3.16
CA SER A 139 -9.78 -3.58 -3.44
C SER A 139 -10.31 -2.92 -2.16
N THR A 140 -11.03 -1.82 -2.28
CA THR A 140 -11.73 -1.17 -1.15
C THR A 140 -12.64 -2.15 -0.39
N ALA A 141 -13.34 -3.04 -1.11
CA ALA A 141 -14.15 -4.09 -0.51
C ALA A 141 -13.32 -5.11 0.30
N ASP A 142 -12.14 -5.50 -0.20
CA ASP A 142 -11.23 -6.40 0.53
C ASP A 142 -10.71 -5.75 1.82
N LYS A 143 -10.34 -4.47 1.74
CA LYS A 143 -9.88 -3.68 2.88
C LYS A 143 -10.96 -3.54 3.94
N ARG A 144 -12.23 -3.29 3.54
CA ARG A 144 -13.39 -3.31 4.44
C ARG A 144 -13.53 -4.65 5.16
N GLU A 145 -13.39 -5.77 4.45
CA GLU A 145 -13.47 -7.11 5.04
C GLU A 145 -12.36 -7.34 6.08
N ILE A 146 -11.14 -6.86 5.81
CA ILE A 146 -10.01 -6.92 6.76
C ILE A 146 -10.34 -6.11 8.03
N VAL A 147 -10.80 -4.86 7.89
CA VAL A 147 -11.18 -4.01 9.02
C VAL A 147 -12.25 -4.67 9.88
N GLN A 148 -13.29 -5.22 9.26
CA GLN A 148 -14.40 -5.90 9.94
C GLN A 148 -13.93 -7.11 10.74
N LYS A 149 -13.02 -7.92 10.18
CA LYS A 149 -12.41 -9.08 10.87
C LYS A 149 -11.46 -8.69 11.99
N GLY A 150 -10.87 -7.49 11.90
CA GLY A 150 -9.83 -7.04 12.83
C GLY A 150 -8.44 -7.58 12.48
N LEU A 151 -7.44 -7.20 13.29
CA LEU A 151 -6.05 -7.59 13.07
C LEU A 151 -5.87 -9.11 13.24
N ASN A 152 -5.54 -9.79 12.16
CA ASN A 152 -5.28 -11.24 12.14
C ASN A 152 -3.98 -11.61 11.40
N GLU A 153 -3.28 -10.62 10.82
CA GLU A 153 -1.98 -10.88 10.21
C GLU A 153 -0.90 -10.97 11.28
N PRO A 154 -0.04 -12.02 11.25
CA PRO A 154 0.99 -12.19 12.26
C PRO A 154 2.11 -11.15 12.14
N LEU A 155 2.34 -10.63 10.93
CA LEU A 155 3.44 -9.70 10.66
C LEU A 155 2.90 -8.31 10.33
N LEU A 156 3.25 -7.36 11.18
CA LEU A 156 3.10 -5.93 10.90
C LEU A 156 4.31 -5.43 10.11
N PHE A 157 4.09 -4.33 9.38
CA PHE A 157 5.06 -3.70 8.51
C PHE A 157 5.17 -2.21 8.86
N ARG A 158 6.40 -1.74 9.03
CA ARG A 158 6.73 -0.33 9.21
C ARG A 158 7.97 0.00 8.40
N ILE A 159 7.97 1.17 7.77
CA ILE A 159 9.17 1.76 7.20
C ILE A 159 9.65 2.90 8.11
N ILE A 160 10.95 2.97 8.34
CA ILE A 160 11.60 4.03 9.12
C ILE A 160 12.79 4.57 8.33
N GLU A 161 13.16 5.83 8.59
CA GLU A 161 14.47 6.33 8.17
C GLU A 161 15.57 5.57 8.93
N SER A 162 16.62 5.14 8.22
CA SER A 162 17.65 4.23 8.76
C SER A 162 18.45 4.84 9.91
N GLU A 163 18.44 6.15 10.09
CA GLU A 163 19.04 6.81 11.27
C GLU A 163 18.39 6.38 12.59
N TYR A 164 17.15 5.87 12.56
CA TYR A 164 16.42 5.39 13.74
C TYR A 164 16.57 3.88 13.96
N ASN A 165 17.40 3.19 13.17
CA ASN A 165 17.48 1.74 13.12
C ASN A 165 18.53 1.12 14.06
N GLU A 166 19.11 1.91 14.96
CA GLU A 166 20.16 1.47 15.88
C GLU A 166 19.64 0.47 16.93
N ASP A 167 20.56 -0.30 17.54
CA ASP A 167 20.22 -1.36 18.51
C ASP A 167 19.53 -0.84 19.78
N ASP A 168 19.79 0.41 20.15
CA ASP A 168 19.16 1.15 21.25
C ASP A 168 17.93 1.97 20.82
N GLY A 169 17.61 1.98 19.52
CA GLY A 169 16.38 2.56 18.98
C GLY A 169 15.14 1.76 19.37
N TYR A 170 13.95 2.29 19.02
CA TYR A 170 12.65 1.71 19.32
C TYR A 170 11.78 1.64 18.06
N ILE A 171 10.72 0.81 18.07
CA ILE A 171 9.79 0.72 16.91
C ILE A 171 9.10 2.07 16.66
N GLY A 172 8.67 2.73 17.73
CA GLY A 172 8.07 4.06 17.71
C GLY A 172 9.01 5.14 18.26
N TYR A 173 8.66 6.41 18.03
CA TYR A 173 9.39 7.53 18.59
C TYR A 173 9.27 7.55 20.12
N LYS A 174 10.41 7.52 20.83
CA LYS A 174 10.49 7.52 22.30
C LYS A 174 11.16 8.79 22.83
N PRO A 175 10.37 9.81 23.22
CA PRO A 175 10.93 10.96 23.94
C PRO A 175 11.59 10.55 25.26
N GLU A 176 12.50 11.40 25.73
CA GLU A 176 13.09 11.25 27.05
C GLU A 176 11.99 11.29 28.15
N GLY A 177 12.12 10.43 29.16
CA GLY A 177 11.15 10.33 30.26
C GLY A 177 9.85 9.57 29.93
N VAL A 178 9.58 9.26 28.66
CA VAL A 178 8.39 8.49 28.26
C VAL A 178 8.62 7.00 28.50
N THR A 179 7.69 6.35 29.20
CA THR A 179 7.75 4.93 29.59
C THR A 179 6.85 4.01 28.77
N LYS A 180 5.86 4.56 28.06
CA LYS A 180 4.97 3.83 27.15
C LYS A 180 5.13 4.35 25.73
N LEU A 181 5.06 3.49 24.74
CA LEU A 181 5.15 3.88 23.33
C LEU A 181 3.83 3.67 22.59
N LYS A 182 3.61 4.56 21.64
CA LYS A 182 2.59 4.41 20.61
C LYS A 182 3.24 4.42 19.25
N TYR A 183 2.75 3.60 18.34
CA TYR A 183 3.17 3.65 16.95
C TYR A 183 2.10 3.07 16.03
N TRP A 184 2.14 3.54 14.79
CA TRP A 184 1.22 3.18 13.73
C TRP A 184 1.95 2.33 12.69
N THR A 185 1.33 1.27 12.23
CA THR A 185 1.89 0.35 11.23
C THR A 185 0.80 -0.04 10.24
N THR A 186 1.15 -0.87 9.27
CA THR A 186 0.17 -1.63 8.49
C THR A 186 0.50 -3.12 8.59
N THR A 187 -0.25 -3.97 7.89
CA THR A 187 0.07 -5.39 7.78
C THR A 187 0.98 -5.66 6.57
N PHE A 188 1.78 -6.73 6.64
CA PHE A 188 2.75 -7.04 5.59
C PHE A 188 2.14 -7.11 4.18
N THR A 189 0.98 -7.76 4.03
CA THR A 189 0.36 -7.95 2.70
C THR A 189 -0.02 -6.65 2.03
N GLN A 190 -0.19 -5.57 2.80
CA GLN A 190 -0.56 -4.27 2.27
C GLN A 190 0.64 -3.53 1.65
N ALA A 191 1.86 -3.81 2.11
CA ALA A 191 3.09 -3.17 1.62
C ALA A 191 3.93 -4.07 0.70
N GLU A 192 3.64 -5.38 0.60
CA GLU A 192 4.51 -6.35 -0.08
C GLU A 192 4.74 -6.09 -1.58
N HIS A 193 3.88 -5.29 -2.20
CA HIS A 193 3.97 -4.91 -3.61
C HIS A 193 5.06 -3.86 -3.88
N GLY A 194 5.47 -3.09 -2.87
CA GLY A 194 6.57 -2.13 -2.95
C GLY A 194 7.97 -2.74 -2.80
N ASP A 195 8.06 -4.06 -2.59
CA ASP A 195 9.31 -4.82 -2.43
C ASP A 195 10.36 -4.27 -1.43
N THR A 196 11.42 -3.69 -1.97
CA THR A 196 12.56 -3.05 -1.32
C THR A 196 12.84 -1.68 -1.97
N ASP A 197 11.98 -1.18 -2.85
CA ASP A 197 12.05 0.18 -3.39
C ASP A 197 11.46 1.16 -2.35
N PRO A 198 12.27 2.10 -1.82
CA PRO A 198 11.82 2.99 -0.77
C PRO A 198 10.63 3.88 -1.16
N GLU A 199 10.58 4.36 -2.41
CA GLU A 199 9.48 5.20 -2.88
C GLU A 199 8.20 4.37 -3.02
N ALA A 200 8.29 3.17 -3.60
CA ALA A 200 7.16 2.27 -3.74
C ALA A 200 6.58 1.89 -2.38
N ILE A 201 7.42 1.62 -1.38
CA ILE A 201 6.97 1.30 -0.02
C ILE A 201 6.37 2.53 0.67
N CYS A 202 7.04 3.67 0.62
CA CYS A 202 6.53 4.94 1.17
C CYS A 202 5.13 5.25 0.63
N ASN A 203 4.95 5.15 -0.69
CA ASN A 203 3.65 5.31 -1.34
C ASN A 203 2.65 4.26 -0.86
N ALA A 204 3.06 2.99 -0.76
CA ALA A 204 2.19 1.90 -0.29
C ALA A 204 1.68 2.09 1.13
N VAL A 205 2.45 2.76 2.00
CA VAL A 205 2.08 3.00 3.41
C VAL A 205 1.65 4.44 3.70
N GLY A 206 1.51 5.28 2.68
CA GLY A 206 1.04 6.66 2.82
C GLY A 206 2.02 7.60 3.54
N ILE A 207 3.33 7.39 3.37
CA ILE A 207 4.38 8.25 3.96
C ILE A 207 5.09 9.01 2.83
N GLU A 208 5.42 10.28 3.08
CA GLU A 208 6.22 11.08 2.16
C GLU A 208 7.62 10.46 1.95
N TYR A 209 7.96 10.18 0.70
CA TYR A 209 9.28 9.68 0.32
C TYR A 209 10.30 10.82 0.24
N LYS A 210 11.45 10.64 0.91
CA LYS A 210 12.58 11.57 0.92
C LYS A 210 13.76 10.97 0.15
N PRO A 211 14.09 11.46 -1.06
CA PRO A 211 15.12 10.85 -1.91
C PRO A 211 16.52 10.76 -1.32
N ASP A 212 16.87 11.68 -0.43
CA ASP A 212 18.20 11.73 0.18
C ASP A 212 18.32 10.90 1.47
N CYS A 213 17.21 10.32 1.98
CA CYS A 213 17.19 9.48 3.17
C CYS A 213 17.40 7.99 2.83
N GLU A 214 18.09 7.28 3.73
CA GLU A 214 18.11 5.82 3.73
C GLU A 214 16.92 5.28 4.52
N TYR A 215 16.37 4.16 4.06
CA TYR A 215 15.22 3.54 4.70
C TYR A 215 15.50 2.10 5.16
N THR A 216 14.81 1.73 6.23
CA THR A 216 14.77 0.38 6.78
C THR A 216 13.34 -0.07 6.94
N ILE A 217 13.05 -1.30 6.49
CA ILE A 217 11.81 -2.00 6.80
C ILE A 217 11.96 -2.69 8.15
N LEU A 218 10.99 -2.49 9.03
CA LEU A 218 10.75 -3.29 10.23
C LEU A 218 9.59 -4.25 9.95
N LEU A 219 9.91 -5.54 9.91
CA LEU A 219 8.90 -6.60 10.02
C LEU A 219 8.73 -6.94 11.49
N ILE A 220 7.50 -6.92 11.99
CA ILE A 220 7.21 -7.06 13.43
C ILE A 220 6.26 -8.25 13.61
N ASP A 221 6.72 -9.29 14.29
CA ASP A 221 5.85 -10.35 14.81
C ASP A 221 5.20 -9.82 16.09
N HIS A 222 4.04 -9.19 15.95
CA HIS A 222 3.44 -8.41 17.04
C HIS A 222 2.98 -9.30 18.21
N GLN A 223 2.76 -10.59 17.97
CA GLN A 223 2.44 -11.56 19.03
C GLN A 223 3.67 -11.84 19.89
N LYS A 224 4.83 -12.13 19.26
CA LYS A 224 6.09 -12.29 20.00
C LYS A 224 6.55 -10.99 20.64
N ALA A 225 6.37 -9.86 19.95
CA ALA A 225 6.73 -8.57 20.51
C ALA A 225 5.90 -8.26 21.76
N ASN A 226 4.61 -8.63 21.78
CA ASN A 226 3.75 -8.53 22.96
C ASN A 226 4.23 -9.38 24.15
N GLU A 227 4.75 -10.59 23.92
CA GLU A 227 5.30 -11.45 25.00
C GLU A 227 6.43 -10.78 25.80
N ILE A 228 7.08 -9.76 25.22
CA ILE A 228 8.23 -9.07 25.82
C ILE A 228 7.88 -7.63 26.20
N GLY A 229 7.11 -6.94 25.36
CA GLY A 229 6.78 -5.52 25.47
C GLY A 229 5.42 -5.19 26.09
N ASP A 230 4.56 -6.17 26.36
CA ASP A 230 3.17 -5.93 26.79
C ASP A 230 2.47 -4.96 25.81
N MET A 231 2.41 -5.41 24.55
CA MET A 231 1.94 -4.67 23.40
C MET A 231 0.49 -5.04 23.05
N HIS A 232 -0.36 -4.04 22.92
CA HIS A 232 -1.70 -4.20 22.38
C HIS A 232 -1.79 -3.60 20.99
N SER A 233 -2.07 -4.43 19.97
CA SER A 233 -2.19 -3.98 18.57
C SER A 233 -3.57 -4.28 18.00
N PHE A 234 -4.18 -3.32 17.31
CA PHE A 234 -5.49 -3.48 16.67
C PHE A 234 -5.65 -2.56 15.46
N ILE A 235 -6.66 -2.82 14.63
CA ILE A 235 -7.06 -1.92 13.54
C ILE A 235 -7.96 -0.82 14.13
N PRO A 236 -7.54 0.46 14.12
CA PRO A 236 -8.21 1.53 14.85
C PRO A 236 -9.42 2.08 14.09
N THR A 237 -10.61 1.59 14.45
CA THR A 237 -11.88 2.26 14.11
C THR A 237 -12.24 3.25 15.22
N TYR A 238 -13.19 4.17 14.97
CA TYR A 238 -13.70 5.07 16.01
C TYR A 238 -14.15 4.32 17.27
N GLU A 239 -14.92 3.24 17.09
CA GLU A 239 -15.40 2.36 18.17
C GLU A 239 -14.23 1.77 18.96
N ARG A 240 -13.31 1.07 18.27
CA ARG A 240 -12.17 0.40 18.93
C ARG A 240 -11.22 1.39 19.58
N MET A 241 -11.03 2.57 19.00
CA MET A 241 -10.22 3.62 19.62
C MET A 241 -10.88 4.22 20.86
N SER A 242 -12.20 4.41 20.83
CA SER A 242 -12.94 4.90 21.99
C SER A 242 -12.85 3.89 23.15
N GLU A 243 -13.13 2.62 22.88
CA GLU A 243 -13.01 1.53 23.84
C GLU A 243 -11.60 1.40 24.44
N PHE A 244 -10.58 1.52 23.58
CA PHE A 244 -9.19 1.53 24.03
C PHE A 244 -8.88 2.74 24.92
N THR A 245 -9.32 3.93 24.55
CA THR A 245 -9.11 5.16 25.35
C THR A 245 -9.78 5.03 26.72
N GLU A 246 -11.02 4.53 26.75
CA GLU A 246 -11.79 4.32 27.98
C GLU A 246 -11.18 3.25 28.90
N SER A 247 -10.42 2.30 28.36
CA SER A 247 -9.81 1.23 29.15
C SER A 247 -8.40 1.60 29.61
N GLU A 248 -7.53 2.03 28.70
CA GLU A 248 -6.09 2.21 28.95
C GLU A 248 -5.73 3.62 29.45
N LEU A 249 -6.53 4.63 29.10
CA LEU A 249 -6.30 6.03 29.48
C LEU A 249 -7.41 6.59 30.39
N SER A 250 -8.23 5.73 31.02
CA SER A 250 -9.39 6.14 31.83
C SER A 250 -9.11 7.23 32.87
N THR A 251 -7.93 7.24 33.48
CA THR A 251 -7.52 8.25 34.47
C THR A 251 -7.16 9.59 33.85
N GLU A 252 -6.68 9.60 32.60
CA GLU A 252 -6.33 10.83 31.88
C GLU A 252 -7.58 11.58 31.41
N PHE A 253 -8.69 10.86 31.24
CA PHE A 253 -9.98 11.37 30.78
C PHE A 253 -11.07 11.31 31.86
N GLU A 254 -10.73 11.23 33.15
CA GLU A 254 -11.70 10.97 34.23
C GLU A 254 -12.89 11.95 34.22
N ASP A 255 -12.62 13.23 33.96
CA ASP A 255 -13.62 14.31 33.91
C ASP A 255 -14.34 14.45 32.55
N SER A 256 -13.92 13.69 31.53
CA SER A 256 -14.38 13.83 30.14
C SER A 256 -14.71 12.50 29.47
N ARG A 257 -14.91 11.43 30.25
CA ARG A 257 -15.17 10.07 29.74
C ARG A 257 -16.39 10.01 28.83
N ASP A 258 -17.43 10.76 29.15
CA ASP A 258 -18.68 10.84 28.40
C ASP A 258 -18.50 11.50 27.02
N LEU A 259 -17.38 12.19 26.80
CA LEU A 259 -17.03 12.86 25.54
C LEU A 259 -16.11 12.03 24.63
N ILE A 260 -15.53 10.91 25.10
CA ILE A 260 -14.64 10.06 24.30
C ILE A 260 -15.36 9.53 23.06
N ALA A 261 -16.50 8.84 23.22
CA ALA A 261 -17.26 8.33 22.09
C ALA A 261 -17.86 9.44 21.19
N PRO A 262 -18.44 10.53 21.72
CA PRO A 262 -18.90 11.66 20.90
C PRO A 262 -17.82 12.31 20.02
N CYS A 263 -16.59 12.41 20.53
CA CYS A 263 -15.49 13.01 19.78
C CYS A 263 -14.94 12.10 18.67
N MET A 264 -15.14 10.79 18.79
CA MET A 264 -14.74 9.77 17.81
C MET A 264 -15.84 9.53 16.78
N THR A 265 -16.19 10.56 16.02
CA THR A 265 -17.20 10.48 14.97
C THR A 265 -16.74 11.16 13.67
N PRO A 266 -17.37 10.84 12.52
CA PRO A 266 -17.06 11.52 11.26
C PRO A 266 -17.33 13.03 11.33
N GLU A 267 -18.37 13.45 12.05
CA GLU A 267 -18.69 14.86 12.25
C GLU A 267 -17.58 15.59 13.01
N PHE A 268 -17.18 15.07 14.17
CA PHE A 268 -16.12 15.70 14.95
C PHE A 268 -14.75 15.58 14.30
N SER A 269 -14.49 14.57 13.47
CA SER A 269 -13.25 14.52 12.68
C SER A 269 -13.21 15.59 11.58
N ARG A 270 -14.36 15.93 10.97
CA ARG A 270 -14.43 17.08 10.04
C ARG A 270 -14.23 18.41 10.76
N TYR A 271 -14.85 18.61 11.92
CA TYR A 271 -14.61 19.81 12.74
C TYR A 271 -13.14 19.90 13.17
N TYR A 272 -12.55 18.77 13.55
CA TYR A 272 -11.16 18.72 13.96
C TYR A 272 -10.20 19.03 12.80
N GLU A 273 -10.43 18.44 11.63
CA GLU A 273 -9.70 18.79 10.39
C GLU A 273 -9.84 20.28 10.07
N GLN A 274 -11.06 20.84 10.15
CA GLN A 274 -11.30 22.26 9.94
C GLN A 274 -10.46 23.13 10.89
N VAL A 275 -10.41 22.81 12.19
CA VAL A 275 -9.60 23.54 13.18
C VAL A 275 -8.12 23.49 12.82
N LYS A 276 -7.61 22.30 12.48
CA LYS A 276 -6.18 22.08 12.19
C LYS A 276 -5.73 22.77 10.90
N VAL A 277 -6.51 22.64 9.83
CA VAL A 277 -6.24 23.28 8.54
C VAL A 277 -6.32 24.80 8.66
N SER A 278 -7.37 25.34 9.30
CA SER A 278 -7.51 26.79 9.47
C SER A 278 -6.33 27.38 10.27
N ALA A 279 -5.91 26.69 11.33
CA ALA A 279 -4.76 27.11 12.13
C ALA A 279 -3.46 27.09 11.32
N GLU A 280 -3.26 26.07 10.48
CA GLU A 280 -2.10 25.99 9.58
C GLU A 280 -2.09 27.13 8.56
N GLU A 281 -3.22 27.40 7.89
CA GLU A 281 -3.38 28.50 6.93
C GLU A 281 -3.13 29.88 7.56
N GLU A 282 -3.50 30.05 8.83
CA GLU A 282 -3.29 31.29 9.60
C GLU A 282 -1.94 31.35 10.33
N GLY A 283 -1.13 30.28 10.27
CA GLY A 283 0.17 30.18 10.95
C GLY A 283 0.09 30.11 12.48
N ILE A 284 -1.04 29.66 13.02
CA ILE A 284 -1.33 29.52 14.46
C ILE A 284 -0.83 28.17 14.97
N LYS A 285 -0.16 28.18 16.13
CA LYS A 285 0.38 26.96 16.76
C LYS A 285 -0.54 26.47 17.88
N LEU A 286 -1.27 25.39 17.64
CA LEU A 286 -2.16 24.77 18.63
C LEU A 286 -1.43 23.72 19.47
N LYS A 287 -0.32 24.10 20.12
CA LYS A 287 0.48 23.15 20.93
C LYS A 287 -0.04 22.97 22.34
N LYS A 288 -0.66 24.01 22.91
CA LYS A 288 -1.24 23.97 24.25
C LYS A 288 -2.73 23.78 24.14
N GLN A 289 -3.28 23.10 25.13
CA GLN A 289 -4.71 22.89 25.28
C GLN A 289 -5.49 24.22 25.29
N GLU A 290 -5.00 25.22 26.02
CA GLU A 290 -5.61 26.56 26.09
C GLU A 290 -5.68 27.23 24.71
N ASP A 291 -4.59 27.18 23.95
CA ASP A 291 -4.51 27.75 22.60
C ASP A 291 -5.52 27.06 21.66
N PHE A 292 -5.68 25.74 21.77
CA PHE A 292 -6.64 24.96 20.99
C PHE A 292 -8.10 25.33 21.32
N ILE A 293 -8.43 25.44 22.61
CA ILE A 293 -9.77 25.80 23.08
C ILE A 293 -10.14 27.23 22.63
N GLU A 294 -9.22 28.19 22.79
CA GLU A 294 -9.42 29.56 22.34
C GLU A 294 -9.67 29.62 20.83
N TYR A 295 -8.88 28.87 20.05
CA TYR A 295 -9.04 28.87 18.60
C TYR A 295 -10.35 28.23 18.13
N CYS A 296 -10.81 27.16 18.79
CA CYS A 296 -12.14 26.60 18.54
C CYS A 296 -13.25 27.65 18.74
N GLN A 297 -13.14 28.49 19.77
CA GLN A 297 -14.10 29.56 20.03
C GLN A 297 -14.05 30.66 18.97
N VAL A 298 -12.85 31.00 18.48
CA VAL A 298 -12.65 31.95 17.36
C VAL A 298 -13.35 31.47 16.09
N LEU A 299 -13.28 30.16 15.81
CA LEU A 299 -13.96 29.54 14.67
C LEU A 299 -15.49 29.41 14.87
N GLY A 300 -16.01 29.80 16.03
CA GLY A 300 -17.44 29.84 16.31
C GLY A 300 -18.05 28.53 16.79
N PHE A 301 -17.23 27.56 17.23
CA PHE A 301 -17.74 26.34 17.85
C PHE A 301 -18.43 26.67 19.18
N THR A 302 -19.57 26.01 19.43
CA THR A 302 -20.29 26.15 20.71
C THR A 302 -19.47 25.58 21.87
N PRO A 303 -19.73 25.98 23.14
CA PRO A 303 -18.99 25.43 24.28
C PRO A 303 -18.95 23.89 24.32
N SER A 304 -20.09 23.23 24.08
CA SER A 304 -20.17 21.77 24.05
C SER A 304 -19.37 21.13 22.90
N GLN A 305 -19.34 21.77 21.72
CA GLN A 305 -18.50 21.31 20.62
C GLN A 305 -17.02 21.50 20.94
N THR A 306 -16.65 22.63 21.53
CA THR A 306 -15.28 22.92 21.95
C THR A 306 -14.78 21.91 22.99
N ASP A 307 -15.60 21.58 24.00
CA ASP A 307 -15.24 20.57 25.01
C ASP A 307 -15.01 19.19 24.35
N THR A 308 -15.86 18.83 23.39
CA THR A 308 -15.72 17.56 22.65
C THR A 308 -14.50 17.57 21.72
N LEU A 309 -14.21 18.69 21.06
CA LEU A 309 -13.01 18.89 20.24
C LEU A 309 -11.73 18.88 21.07
N ASP A 310 -11.77 19.41 22.29
CA ASP A 310 -10.62 19.36 23.20
C ASP A 310 -10.28 17.91 23.57
N VAL A 311 -11.28 17.09 23.88
CA VAL A 311 -11.08 15.65 24.10
C VAL A 311 -10.52 14.97 22.85
N ARG A 312 -11.02 15.32 21.65
CA ARG A 312 -10.47 14.84 20.37
C ARG A 312 -8.99 15.22 20.20
N HIS A 313 -8.61 16.44 20.60
CA HIS A 313 -7.25 16.97 20.56
C HIS A 313 -6.33 16.23 21.54
N GLN A 314 -6.80 16.00 22.77
CA GLN A 314 -6.08 15.22 23.76
C GLN A 314 -5.83 13.78 23.28
N ILE A 315 -6.81 13.17 22.60
CA ILE A 315 -6.61 11.84 22.00
C ILE A 315 -5.59 11.88 20.84
N GLU A 316 -5.52 12.94 20.03
CA GLU A 316 -4.39 13.10 19.09
C GLU A 316 -3.06 13.13 19.85
N GLN A 317 -2.92 13.98 20.87
CA GLN A 317 -1.65 14.13 21.59
C GLN A 317 -1.26 12.82 22.31
N GLY A 318 -2.23 12.14 22.91
CA GLY A 318 -2.07 10.91 23.68
C GLY A 318 -1.87 9.66 22.82
N LEU A 319 -2.64 9.51 21.74
CA LEU A 319 -2.75 8.27 20.93
C LEU A 319 -2.33 8.45 19.47
N GLY A 320 -2.13 9.68 18.99
CA GLY A 320 -1.67 9.95 17.62
C GLY A 320 -2.75 9.82 16.55
N ALA A 321 -4.03 9.72 16.94
CA ALA A 321 -5.15 9.81 16.02
C ALA A 321 -5.28 11.26 15.54
N ASN A 322 -4.52 11.67 14.52
CA ASN A 322 -4.46 13.06 14.04
C ASN A 322 -5.67 13.43 13.16
N GLU A 323 -5.60 14.58 12.49
CA GLU A 323 -6.60 15.08 11.55
C GLU A 323 -6.82 14.19 10.31
N HIS A 324 -5.87 13.33 9.97
CA HIS A 324 -6.00 12.37 8.86
C HIS A 324 -6.61 11.03 9.28
N PHE A 325 -6.83 10.83 10.58
CA PHE A 325 -7.44 9.62 11.11
C PHE A 325 -8.89 9.48 10.64
N LEU A 326 -9.13 8.59 9.67
CA LEU A 326 -10.45 8.38 9.07
C LEU A 326 -11.46 7.69 10.00
N GLY A 327 -10.98 7.07 11.09
CA GLY A 327 -11.80 6.35 12.07
C GLY A 327 -12.47 5.08 11.54
N ASN A 328 -12.03 4.60 10.38
CA ASN A 328 -12.60 3.43 9.71
C ASN A 328 -11.59 2.30 9.53
N GLY A 329 -10.41 2.43 10.16
CA GLY A 329 -9.34 1.45 10.09
C GLY A 329 -8.48 1.51 8.83
N LEU A 330 -8.74 2.42 7.90
CA LEU A 330 -7.92 2.66 6.70
C LEU A 330 -7.20 4.00 6.80
N THR A 331 -6.03 4.09 6.16
CA THR A 331 -5.32 5.36 5.90
C THR A 331 -6.05 6.19 4.83
N LYS A 332 -5.91 7.51 4.92
CA LYS A 332 -6.11 8.42 3.77
C LYS A 332 -5.02 8.15 2.73
N ASP A 333 -5.39 8.00 1.46
CA ASP A 333 -4.40 7.85 0.39
C ASP A 333 -3.87 9.23 0.02
N ILE A 334 -2.58 9.47 0.28
CA ILE A 334 -1.93 10.76 -0.01
C ILE A 334 -1.79 11.04 -1.51
N ASN A 335 -2.01 10.03 -2.36
CA ASN A 335 -1.92 10.14 -3.81
C ASN A 335 -3.27 10.45 -4.48
N VAL A 336 -4.35 10.54 -3.70
CA VAL A 336 -5.72 10.77 -4.18
C VAL A 336 -6.18 12.16 -3.77
N GLU A 337 -6.71 12.90 -4.74
CA GLU A 337 -7.42 14.15 -4.47
C GLU A 337 -8.88 13.83 -4.10
N TYR A 338 -9.30 14.29 -2.93
CA TYR A 338 -10.66 14.12 -2.43
C TYR A 338 -11.44 15.44 -2.52
N GLU A 339 -12.72 15.39 -2.92
CA GLU A 339 -13.61 16.56 -2.78
C GLU A 339 -13.81 16.94 -1.30
N ALA A 340 -13.87 15.93 -0.44
CA ALA A 340 -13.86 16.05 1.02
C ALA A 340 -13.23 14.80 1.64
N THR A 341 -12.55 14.94 2.78
CA THR A 341 -11.92 13.79 3.44
C THR A 341 -12.98 12.72 3.83
N PRO A 342 -12.79 11.45 3.43
CA PRO A 342 -13.82 10.41 3.54
C PRO A 342 -13.85 9.75 4.93
N PHE A 343 -14.13 10.56 5.97
CA PHE A 343 -14.25 10.08 7.35
C PHE A 343 -15.42 9.10 7.54
N GLY A 344 -15.23 8.10 8.40
CA GLY A 344 -16.29 7.15 8.76
C GLY A 344 -16.45 6.02 7.75
N CYS A 345 -17.70 5.63 7.47
CA CYS A 345 -17.98 4.42 6.68
C CYS A 345 -17.19 4.37 5.36
N ILE A 346 -16.61 3.21 5.08
CA ILE A 346 -15.84 2.97 3.84
C ILE A 346 -16.81 2.97 2.64
N ASP A 347 -16.65 3.92 1.73
CA ASP A 347 -17.39 4.02 0.47
C ASP A 347 -16.69 3.20 -0.63
N ASP A 348 -17.42 2.35 -1.36
CA ASP A 348 -16.84 1.56 -2.46
C ASP A 348 -16.45 2.41 -3.68
N ASN A 349 -16.92 3.66 -3.76
CA ASN A 349 -16.59 4.60 -4.83
C ASN A 349 -15.36 5.47 -4.51
N GLU A 350 -14.85 5.42 -3.29
CA GLU A 350 -13.67 6.16 -2.84
C GLU A 350 -12.44 5.25 -2.79
N GLU A 351 -11.29 5.83 -3.09
CA GLU A 351 -9.99 5.19 -2.91
C GLU A 351 -9.42 5.50 -1.52
N TYR A 352 -8.89 4.48 -0.87
CA TYR A 352 -8.29 4.57 0.46
C TYR A 352 -6.91 3.93 0.44
N GLY A 353 -6.04 4.33 1.36
CA GLY A 353 -4.76 3.66 1.57
C GLY A 353 -4.93 2.28 2.24
N PRO A 354 -3.86 1.65 2.73
CA PRO A 354 -3.94 0.36 3.41
C PRO A 354 -4.67 0.43 4.77
N PRO A 355 -5.20 -0.71 5.26
CA PRO A 355 -5.56 -0.86 6.67
C PRO A 355 -4.40 -0.47 7.59
N GLU A 356 -4.70 0.39 8.56
CA GLU A 356 -3.77 0.79 9.60
C GLU A 356 -3.87 -0.12 10.81
N THR A 357 -2.79 -0.20 11.56
CA THR A 357 -2.76 -0.81 12.89
C THR A 357 -2.13 0.17 13.86
N PHE A 358 -2.79 0.33 15.01
CA PHE A 358 -2.27 1.07 16.15
C PHE A 358 -1.70 0.07 17.15
N THR A 359 -0.53 0.37 17.70
CA THR A 359 0.07 -0.40 18.79
C THR A 359 0.36 0.50 19.99
N TRP A 360 -0.10 0.04 21.14
CA TRP A 360 0.28 0.56 22.45
C TRP A 360 1.24 -0.41 23.14
N ASP A 361 2.44 0.06 23.43
CA ASP A 361 3.54 -0.70 23.99
C ASP A 361 3.83 -0.20 25.41
N LYS A 362 3.45 -1.00 26.41
CA LYS A 362 3.52 -0.61 27.82
C LYS A 362 4.92 -0.79 28.42
N ASN A 363 5.76 -1.62 27.78
CA ASN A 363 7.10 -1.92 28.22
C ASN A 363 8.06 -1.93 27.01
N PRO A 364 8.31 -0.77 26.39
CA PRO A 364 9.03 -0.68 25.14
C PRO A 364 10.44 -1.22 25.24
N GLN A 365 10.75 -2.18 24.37
CA GLN A 365 12.06 -2.79 24.23
C GLN A 365 12.81 -2.20 23.05
N THR A 366 14.14 -2.19 23.13
CA THR A 366 14.96 -1.69 22.03
C THR A 366 14.92 -2.63 20.82
N LEU A 367 15.17 -2.10 19.62
CA LEU A 367 15.20 -2.86 18.38
C LEU A 367 16.19 -4.04 18.47
N GLY A 368 17.38 -3.82 19.04
CA GLY A 368 18.37 -4.88 19.22
C GLY A 368 17.90 -5.99 20.17
N THR A 369 17.10 -5.66 21.18
CA THR A 369 16.50 -6.62 22.12
C THR A 369 15.42 -7.46 21.44
N LEU A 370 14.51 -6.80 20.73
CA LEU A 370 13.43 -7.45 19.99
C LEU A 370 13.96 -8.33 18.85
N GLU A 371 15.02 -7.92 18.16
CA GLU A 371 15.61 -8.71 17.07
C GLU A 371 16.30 -9.97 17.60
N LYS A 372 17.01 -9.88 18.74
CA LYS A 372 17.61 -11.06 19.41
C LYS A 372 16.56 -12.06 19.86
N ALA A 373 15.38 -11.59 20.27
CA ALA A 373 14.26 -12.43 20.63
C ALA A 373 13.48 -12.98 19.41
N GLY A 374 13.82 -12.56 18.19
CA GLY A 374 13.11 -12.95 16.98
C GLY A 374 11.70 -12.37 16.88
N ALA A 375 11.42 -11.27 17.58
CA ALA A 375 10.15 -10.54 17.54
C ALA A 375 10.10 -9.51 16.41
N ILE A 376 11.26 -9.05 15.92
CA ILE A 376 11.36 -8.18 14.75
C ILE A 376 12.42 -8.67 13.76
N LYS A 377 12.34 -8.17 12.53
CA LYS A 377 13.41 -8.25 11.54
C LYS A 377 13.63 -6.90 10.87
N ARG A 378 14.88 -6.41 10.91
CA ARG A 378 15.31 -5.22 10.17
C ARG A 378 15.79 -5.60 8.77
N ILE A 379 15.35 -4.87 7.75
CA ILE A 379 15.79 -5.01 6.36
C ILE A 379 16.15 -3.62 5.83
N ASN A 380 17.45 -3.35 5.72
CA ASN A 380 17.93 -2.10 5.12
C ASN A 380 17.70 -2.14 3.62
N ILE A 381 17.01 -1.13 3.10
CA ILE A 381 16.64 -1.02 1.68
C ILE A 381 17.34 0.16 0.98
N GLY A 382 18.12 0.96 1.71
CA GLY A 382 18.96 2.01 1.15
C GLY A 382 18.17 3.26 0.75
N LYS A 383 18.73 4.06 -0.15
CA LYS A 383 18.07 5.20 -0.79
C LYS A 383 17.39 4.74 -2.07
N GLY A 384 16.28 5.35 -2.45
CA GLY A 384 15.72 5.13 -3.79
C GLY A 384 16.70 5.65 -4.85
N GLU A 385 16.73 4.98 -6.02
CA GLU A 385 17.60 5.39 -7.11
C GLU A 385 17.25 6.82 -7.52
N LYS A 386 18.25 7.71 -7.54
CA LYS A 386 18.09 9.03 -8.16
C LYS A 386 17.70 8.81 -9.61
N ASN A 387 16.47 9.16 -9.97
CA ASN A 387 16.16 9.55 -11.34
C ASN A 387 16.96 10.82 -11.64
N GLU A 388 18.23 10.66 -12.02
CA GLU A 388 18.89 11.67 -12.83
C GLU A 388 18.06 11.75 -14.11
N ALA A 389 17.32 12.84 -14.25
CA ALA A 389 16.56 13.17 -15.44
C ALA A 389 17.46 12.97 -16.68
N ILE A 390 17.05 12.06 -17.55
CA ILE A 390 17.59 11.90 -18.91
C ILE A 390 16.91 12.94 -19.82
#